data_AF-A0A383DA74-F1
#
_entry.id   AF-A0A383DA74-F1
#
_cell.length_a   1.000
_cell.length_b   1.000
_cell.length_c   1.000
_cell.angle_alpha   90.00
_cell.angle_beta   90.00
_cell.angle_gamma   90.00
#
_symmetry.space_group_name_H-M   'P 1'
#
loop_
_entity.id
_entity.type
_entity.pdbx_description
1 polymer ?
#
loop_
_entity_poly.entity_id
_entity_poly.type
_entity_poly.pdbx_seq_one_letter_code
_entity_poly.pdbx_strand_id
1 'polypeptide(L)'
;DGLASGLILLSCVTLSFVYLERNMVEASFLVVILTGSVLGFFVFNFPPAKIILGDTGSLPLGLLISLITLLPLSQKFTDEIYYLIPIITLLLPILDTSFAFFRRFLKGISPFSKDADHFHHRLAKLGFSPLKTITILFTICFYFNLTALLPAHNINLIPKFIPIYFIFVAVNIAILLYLLKRLENKKRQTYHGNLFE
;
A
#
# COMPACT_ATOMS: atom_id res chain seq x y z
N ASP A 1 10.53 8.84 6.48
CA ASP A 1 11.44 7.89 5.78
C ASP A 1 11.11 6.45 6.14
N GLY A 2 11.47 5.47 5.29
CA GLY A 2 11.14 4.06 5.48
C GLY A 2 9.75 3.63 5.02
N LEU A 3 8.81 4.56 4.84
CA LEU A 3 7.42 4.21 4.51
C LEU A 3 7.29 3.57 3.12
N ALA A 4 7.72 4.26 2.06
CA ALA A 4 7.52 3.77 0.69
C ALA A 4 8.27 2.45 0.44
N SER A 5 9.55 2.38 0.81
CA SER A 5 10.37 1.17 0.70
C SER A 5 9.81 0.02 1.52
N GLY A 6 9.30 0.27 2.73
CA GLY A 6 8.71 -0.77 3.57
C GLY A 6 7.36 -1.29 3.06
N LEU A 7 6.50 -0.41 2.53
CA LEU A 7 5.25 -0.86 1.90
C LEU A 7 5.54 -1.74 0.68
N ILE A 8 6.46 -1.31 -0.19
CA ILE A 8 6.88 -2.11 -1.35
C ILE A 8 7.52 -3.42 -0.92
N LEU A 9 8.37 -3.41 0.12
CA LEU A 9 8.99 -4.63 0.65
C LEU A 9 7.93 -5.66 1.08
N LEU A 10 6.90 -5.24 1.84
CA LEU A 10 5.81 -6.13 2.26
C LEU A 10 5.03 -6.69 1.07
N SER A 11 4.73 -5.85 0.07
CA SER A 11 4.07 -6.29 -1.17
C SER A 11 4.94 -7.28 -1.93
N CYS A 12 6.25 -7.01 -2.08
CA CYS A 12 7.22 -7.89 -2.75
C CYS A 12 7.37 -9.25 -2.06
N VAL A 13 7.41 -9.29 -0.72
CA VAL A 13 7.44 -10.56 0.05
C VAL A 13 6.19 -11.39 -0.24
N THR A 14 5.02 -10.75 -0.22
CA THR A 14 3.73 -11.43 -0.47
C THR A 14 3.66 -11.95 -1.91
N LEU A 15 4.04 -11.12 -2.89
CA LEU A 15 4.12 -11.51 -4.30
C LEU A 15 5.12 -12.65 -4.52
N SER A 16 6.27 -12.63 -3.83
CA SER A 16 7.27 -13.71 -3.90
C SER A 16 6.66 -15.04 -3.47
N PHE A 17 5.96 -15.06 -2.34
CA PHE A 17 5.30 -16.27 -1.84
C PHE A 17 4.26 -16.78 -2.84
N VAL A 18 3.38 -15.89 -3.32
CA VAL A 18 2.32 -16.26 -4.26
C VAL A 18 2.90 -16.76 -5.58
N TYR A 19 3.87 -16.09 -6.18
CA TYR A 19 4.45 -16.53 -7.45
C TYR A 19 5.24 -17.84 -7.33
N LEU A 20 5.90 -18.09 -6.20
CA LEU A 20 6.53 -19.37 -5.92
C LEU A 20 5.51 -20.49 -5.76
N GLU A 21 4.44 -20.29 -4.99
CA GLU A 21 3.37 -21.28 -4.79
C GLU A 21 2.69 -21.66 -6.11
N ARG A 22 2.59 -20.70 -7.04
CA ARG A 22 1.97 -20.87 -8.37
C ARG A 22 2.94 -21.34 -9.46
N ASN A 23 4.19 -21.67 -9.11
CA ASN A 23 5.24 -22.11 -10.03
C ASN A 23 5.52 -21.11 -11.18
N MET A 24 5.39 -19.82 -10.89
CA MET A 24 5.63 -18.73 -11.85
C MET A 24 7.11 -18.36 -11.82
N VAL A 25 7.96 -19.20 -12.42
CA VAL A 25 9.41 -19.18 -12.23
C VAL A 25 10.04 -17.82 -12.55
N GLU A 26 9.73 -17.21 -13.70
CA GLU A 26 10.34 -15.93 -14.08
C GLU A 26 9.87 -14.78 -13.18
N ALA A 27 8.57 -14.68 -12.91
CA ALA A 27 8.01 -13.62 -12.06
C ALA A 27 8.49 -13.75 -10.61
N SER A 28 8.55 -14.97 -10.08
CA SER A 28 9.07 -15.25 -8.74
C SER A 28 10.56 -14.90 -8.62
N PHE A 29 11.38 -15.26 -9.62
CA PHE A 29 12.80 -14.91 -9.63
C PHE A 29 13.02 -13.39 -9.57
N LEU A 30 12.33 -12.63 -10.42
CA LEU A 30 12.46 -11.17 -10.47
C LEU A 30 11.97 -10.50 -9.17
N VAL A 31 10.82 -10.93 -8.63
CA VAL A 31 10.29 -10.32 -7.41
C VAL A 31 11.13 -10.68 -6.18
N VAL A 32 11.75 -11.86 -6.12
CA VAL A 32 12.67 -12.23 -5.03
C VAL A 32 13.94 -11.38 -5.06
N ILE A 33 14.52 -11.14 -6.24
CA ILE A 33 15.66 -10.23 -6.40
C ILE A 33 15.28 -8.81 -5.97
N LEU A 34 14.11 -8.34 -6.39
CA LEU A 34 13.62 -7.02 -5.99
C LEU A 34 13.41 -6.94 -4.47
N THR A 35 12.83 -7.99 -3.87
CA THR A 35 12.64 -8.11 -2.42
C THR A 35 13.97 -7.99 -1.68
N GLY A 36 15.00 -8.75 -2.09
CA GLY A 36 16.33 -8.69 -1.48
C GLY A 36 16.99 -7.32 -1.62
N SER A 37 16.86 -6.69 -2.80
CA SER A 37 17.40 -5.36 -3.06
C SER A 37 16.74 -4.28 -2.21
N VAL A 38 15.40 -4.31 -2.12
CA VAL A 38 14.63 -3.38 -1.29
C VAL A 38 14.87 -3.64 0.19
N LEU A 39 15.02 -4.90 0.63
CA LEU A 39 15.35 -5.23 2.01
C LEU A 39 16.71 -4.65 2.41
N GLY A 40 17.74 -4.83 1.57
CA GLY A 40 19.06 -4.25 1.80
C GLY A 40 19.01 -2.72 1.93
N PHE A 41 18.27 -2.05 1.04
CA PHE A 41 18.05 -0.61 1.13
C PHE A 41 17.23 -0.21 2.38
N PHE A 42 16.18 -0.96 2.70
CA PHE A 42 15.25 -0.68 3.78
C PHE A 42 15.94 -0.62 5.14
N VAL A 43 16.95 -1.47 5.39
CA VAL A 43 17.75 -1.44 6.62
C VAL A 43 18.42 -0.07 6.84
N PHE A 44 18.84 0.62 5.78
CA PHE A 44 19.43 1.96 5.86
C PHE A 44 18.41 3.09 5.76
N ASN A 45 17.22 2.81 5.22
CA ASN A 45 16.15 3.79 5.04
C ASN A 45 15.14 3.83 6.20
N PHE A 46 15.06 2.77 7.01
CA PHE A 46 14.21 2.72 8.19
C PHE A 46 14.66 3.75 9.24
N PRO A 47 13.73 4.43 9.95
CA PRO A 47 14.11 5.50 10.86
C PRO A 47 15.04 5.04 12.00
N PRO A 48 16.11 5.81 12.31
CA PRO A 48 16.56 7.04 11.65
C PRO A 48 17.25 6.76 10.30
N ALA A 49 16.75 7.40 9.24
CA ALA A 49 17.20 7.11 7.87
C ALA A 49 18.62 7.65 7.61
N LYS A 50 19.49 6.79 7.09
CA LYS A 50 20.85 7.13 6.64
C LYS A 50 20.90 7.44 5.14
N ILE A 51 20.01 6.83 4.38
CA ILE A 51 19.89 7.00 2.92
C ILE A 51 18.41 7.26 2.60
N ILE A 52 18.14 8.23 1.73
CA ILE A 52 16.80 8.61 1.27
C ILE A 52 16.55 7.96 -0.09
N LEU A 53 15.33 7.50 -0.33
CA LEU A 53 14.96 6.81 -1.58
C LEU A 53 15.01 7.76 -2.79
N GLY A 54 14.50 8.98 -2.63
CA GLY A 54 14.42 9.99 -3.69
C GLY A 54 13.56 9.55 -4.89
N ASP A 55 13.49 10.42 -5.90
CA ASP A 55 12.79 10.10 -7.15
C ASP A 55 13.58 9.06 -7.97
N THR A 56 14.91 9.12 -7.89
CA THR A 56 15.83 8.14 -8.50
C THR A 56 15.60 6.71 -8.00
N GLY A 57 15.12 6.52 -6.77
CA GLY A 57 14.76 5.20 -6.26
C GLY A 57 13.27 4.88 -6.40
N SER A 58 12.38 5.83 -6.11
CA SER A 58 10.94 5.56 -6.02
C SER A 58 10.29 5.30 -7.38
N LEU A 59 10.66 6.06 -8.42
CA LEU A 59 10.12 5.89 -9.77
C LEU A 59 10.51 4.55 -10.41
N PRO A 60 11.80 4.14 -10.47
CA PRO A 60 12.13 2.82 -11.00
C PRO A 60 11.60 1.69 -10.14
N LEU A 61 11.53 1.84 -8.81
CA LEU A 61 10.94 0.82 -7.94
C LEU A 61 9.46 0.57 -8.28
N GLY A 62 8.69 1.63 -8.47
CA GLY A 62 7.29 1.55 -8.92
C GLY A 62 7.14 0.96 -10.33
N LEU A 63 8.04 1.30 -11.25
CA LEU A 63 8.07 0.72 -12.59
C LEU A 63 8.38 -0.78 -12.56
N LEU A 64 9.43 -1.19 -11.85
CA LEU A 64 9.86 -2.57 -11.76
C LEU A 64 8.79 -3.47 -11.16
N ILE A 65 8.19 -3.06 -10.03
CA ILE A 65 7.12 -3.85 -9.42
C ILE A 65 5.89 -3.96 -10.34
N SER A 66 5.53 -2.88 -11.04
CA SER A 66 4.44 -2.90 -12.03
C SER A 66 4.71 -3.90 -13.16
N LEU A 67 5.89 -3.85 -13.79
CA LEU A 67 6.27 -4.77 -14.85
C LEU A 67 6.28 -6.23 -14.38
N ILE A 68 6.86 -6.49 -13.21
CA ILE A 68 6.88 -7.83 -12.61
C ILE A 68 5.46 -8.34 -12.36
N THR A 69 4.55 -7.49 -11.88
CA THR A 69 3.16 -7.89 -11.62
C THR A 69 2.34 -8.18 -12.88
N LEU A 70 2.74 -7.63 -14.02
CA LEU A 70 2.07 -7.84 -15.32
C LEU A 70 2.66 -9.02 -16.10
N LEU A 71 3.88 -9.46 -15.79
CA LEU A 71 4.55 -10.59 -16.46
C LEU A 71 3.71 -11.89 -16.51
N PRO A 72 2.99 -12.29 -15.44
CA PRO A 72 2.07 -13.43 -15.48
C PRO A 72 1.11 -13.43 -16.66
N LEU A 73 0.55 -12.26 -16.97
CA LEU A 73 -0.45 -12.08 -18.01
C LEU A 73 0.14 -12.36 -19.40
N SER A 74 1.40 -11.97 -19.60
CA SER A 74 2.14 -12.25 -20.84
C SER A 74 2.47 -13.74 -20.99
N GLN A 75 2.50 -14.50 -19.90
CA GLN A 75 2.89 -15.92 -19.86
C GLN A 75 1.69 -16.87 -19.91
N LYS A 76 0.52 -16.38 -20.32
CA LYS A 76 -0.74 -17.14 -20.39
C LYS A 76 -1.28 -17.61 -19.03
N PHE A 77 -0.84 -17.00 -17.92
CA PHE A 77 -1.55 -17.09 -16.66
C PHE A 77 -2.78 -16.16 -16.73
N THR A 78 -3.91 -16.71 -17.18
CA THR A 78 -5.14 -15.93 -17.47
C THR A 78 -6.19 -15.98 -16.37
N ASP A 79 -5.94 -16.72 -15.28
CA ASP A 79 -6.89 -16.75 -14.16
C ASP A 79 -7.05 -15.35 -13.55
N GLU A 80 -8.29 -15.00 -13.20
CA GLU A 80 -8.66 -13.67 -12.68
C GLU A 80 -7.85 -13.25 -11.45
N ILE A 81 -7.32 -14.23 -10.71
CA ILE A 81 -6.49 -14.01 -9.52
C ILE A 81 -5.20 -13.26 -9.82
N TYR A 82 -4.58 -13.46 -10.98
CA TYR A 82 -3.28 -12.86 -11.28
C TYR A 82 -3.38 -11.34 -11.49
N TYR A 83 -4.56 -10.83 -11.84
CA TYR A 83 -4.86 -9.38 -11.84
C TYR A 83 -5.13 -8.85 -10.44
N LEU A 84 -5.76 -9.67 -9.59
CA LEU A 84 -6.23 -9.24 -8.28
C LEU A 84 -5.09 -9.18 -7.26
N ILE A 85 -4.16 -10.14 -7.27
CA ILE A 85 -3.05 -10.20 -6.30
C ILE A 85 -2.24 -8.89 -6.28
N PRO A 86 -1.78 -8.32 -7.41
CA PRO A 86 -1.08 -7.03 -7.41
C PRO A 86 -1.92 -5.88 -6.85
N ILE A 87 -3.21 -5.84 -7.16
CA ILE A 87 -4.13 -4.79 -6.67
C ILE A 87 -4.29 -4.88 -5.15
N ILE A 88 -4.42 -6.10 -4.61
CA ILE A 88 -4.52 -6.32 -3.16
C ILE A 88 -3.23 -5.94 -2.47
N THR A 89 -2.11 -6.46 -2.97
CA THR A 89 -0.81 -6.31 -2.30
C THR A 89 -0.31 -4.86 -2.34
N LEU A 90 -0.67 -4.10 -3.38
CA LEU A 90 -0.36 -2.68 -3.53
C LEU A 90 -1.52 -1.75 -3.15
N LEU A 91 -2.54 -2.28 -2.48
CA LEU A 91 -3.77 -1.54 -2.20
C LEU A 91 -3.51 -0.21 -1.47
N LEU A 92 -2.63 -0.20 -0.46
CA LEU A 92 -2.36 1.01 0.31
C LEU A 92 -1.68 2.12 -0.52
N PRO A 93 -0.57 1.89 -1.26
CA PRO A 93 -0.03 2.86 -2.21
C PRO A 93 -1.02 3.32 -3.29
N ILE A 94 -1.82 2.39 -3.84
CA ILE A 94 -2.83 2.70 -4.86
C ILE A 94 -3.88 3.63 -4.26
N LEU A 95 -4.46 3.30 -3.11
CA LEU A 95 -5.48 4.12 -2.45
C LEU A 95 -4.98 5.51 -2.07
N ASP A 96 -3.77 5.62 -1.53
CA ASP A 96 -3.22 6.93 -1.12
C ASP A 96 -3.06 7.86 -2.33
N THR A 97 -2.59 7.32 -3.46
CA THR A 97 -2.44 8.05 -4.72
C THR A 97 -3.78 8.37 -5.36
N SER A 98 -4.69 7.40 -5.44
CA SER A 98 -6.04 7.59 -6.00
C SER A 98 -6.85 8.61 -5.19
N PHE A 99 -6.82 8.55 -3.86
CA PHE A 99 -7.52 9.54 -3.04
C PHE A 99 -6.92 10.93 -3.16
N ALA A 100 -5.60 11.07 -3.25
CA ALA A 100 -4.98 12.36 -3.52
C ALA A 100 -5.42 12.91 -4.89
N PHE A 101 -5.39 12.07 -5.93
CA PHE A 101 -5.82 12.41 -7.28
C PHE A 101 -7.27 12.90 -7.32
N PHE A 102 -8.22 12.08 -6.85
CA PHE A 102 -9.65 12.42 -6.89
C PHE A 102 -10.00 13.60 -5.99
N ARG A 103 -9.39 13.72 -4.81
CA ARG A 103 -9.59 14.88 -3.91
C ARG A 103 -9.22 16.19 -4.58
N ARG A 104 -8.12 16.23 -5.36
CA ARG A 104 -7.68 17.43 -6.08
C ARG A 104 -8.57 17.73 -7.26
N PHE A 105 -8.88 16.70 -8.04
CA PHE A 105 -9.78 16.80 -9.19
C PHE A 105 -11.14 17.41 -8.78
N LEU A 106 -11.75 16.90 -7.70
CA LEU A 106 -13.01 17.42 -7.16
C LEU A 106 -12.91 18.86 -6.61
N LYS A 107 -11.71 19.32 -6.24
CA LYS A 107 -11.45 20.71 -5.81
C LYS A 107 -11.09 21.64 -6.97
N GLY A 108 -11.08 21.15 -8.22
CA GLY A 108 -10.65 21.93 -9.38
C GLY A 108 -9.15 22.25 -9.40
N ILE A 109 -8.34 21.56 -8.59
CA ILE A 109 -6.89 21.72 -8.54
C ILE A 109 -6.25 20.66 -9.43
N SER A 110 -5.16 21.00 -10.14
CA SER A 110 -4.41 20.04 -10.93
C SER A 110 -4.07 18.79 -10.11
N PRO A 111 -4.42 17.57 -10.59
CA PRO A 111 -4.10 16.33 -9.90
C PRO A 111 -2.61 16.04 -9.75
N PHE A 112 -1.73 16.78 -10.43
CA PHE A 112 -0.27 16.63 -10.37
C PHE A 112 0.44 17.68 -9.50
N SER A 113 -0.32 18.53 -8.80
CA SER A 113 0.23 19.50 -7.84
C SER A 113 0.89 18.81 -6.63
N LYS A 114 1.58 19.53 -5.74
CA LYS A 114 2.13 18.95 -4.50
C LYS A 114 1.03 18.71 -3.46
N ASP A 115 1.08 17.58 -2.72
CA ASP A 115 0.14 17.28 -1.62
C ASP A 115 0.85 17.18 -0.29
N ALA A 116 0.10 17.47 0.77
CA ALA A 116 0.47 17.12 2.14
C ALA A 116 -0.71 16.50 2.91
N ASP A 117 -1.71 15.94 2.20
CA ASP A 117 -2.87 15.24 2.78
C ASP A 117 -2.89 13.73 2.46
N HIS A 118 -1.72 13.14 2.22
CA HIS A 118 -1.53 11.68 2.23
C HIS A 118 -1.77 11.11 3.63
N PHE A 119 -2.08 9.81 3.73
CA PHE A 119 -2.44 9.16 5.00
C PHE A 119 -1.38 9.38 6.10
N HIS A 120 -0.10 9.28 5.76
CA HIS A 120 0.99 9.49 6.72
C HIS A 120 1.06 10.93 7.24
N HIS A 121 0.76 11.93 6.39
CA HIS A 121 0.67 13.32 6.84
C HIS A 121 -0.56 13.56 7.71
N ARG A 122 -1.70 12.91 7.42
CA ARG A 122 -2.90 13.00 8.27
C ARG A 122 -2.64 12.44 9.67
N LEU A 123 -1.98 11.28 9.76
CA LEU A 123 -1.55 10.70 11.04
C LEU A 123 -0.55 11.61 11.77
N ALA A 124 0.41 12.21 11.06
CA ALA A 124 1.31 13.19 11.66
C ALA A 124 0.56 14.42 12.20
N LYS A 125 -0.42 14.97 11.46
CA LYS A 125 -1.30 16.07 11.91
C LYS A 125 -2.13 15.69 13.13
N LEU A 126 -2.44 14.41 13.33
CA LEU A 126 -3.07 13.89 14.56
C LEU A 126 -2.12 13.83 15.75
N GLY A 127 -0.81 13.99 15.55
CA GLY A 127 0.21 14.00 16.61
C GLY A 127 0.89 12.65 16.81
N PHE A 128 0.69 11.69 15.90
CA PHE A 128 1.45 10.44 15.92
C PHE A 128 2.90 10.71 15.54
N SER A 129 3.84 10.09 16.28
CA SER A 129 5.26 10.14 15.94
C SER A 129 5.53 9.42 14.61
N PRO A 130 6.62 9.75 13.90
CA PRO A 130 6.96 9.09 12.63
C PRO A 130 6.98 7.56 12.71
N LEU A 131 7.56 7.01 13.79
CA LEU A 131 7.58 5.56 14.03
C LEU A 131 6.17 4.98 14.19
N LYS A 132 5.30 5.61 15.00
CA LYS A 132 3.92 5.15 15.18
C LYS A 132 3.15 5.16 13.87
N THR A 133 3.31 6.22 13.06
CA THR A 133 2.68 6.35 11.75
C THR A 133 3.10 5.23 10.81
N ILE A 134 4.40 4.94 10.72
CA ILE A 134 4.92 3.86 9.88
C ILE A 134 4.42 2.50 10.36
N THR A 135 4.47 2.23 11.66
CA THR A 135 3.96 0.96 12.24
C THR A 135 2.48 0.75 11.92
N ILE A 136 1.63 1.78 12.08
CA ILE A 136 0.19 1.68 11.75
C ILE A 136 0.01 1.32 10.27
N LEU A 137 0.71 2.01 9.36
CA LEU A 137 0.56 1.78 7.93
C LEU A 137 1.13 0.42 7.49
N PHE A 138 2.21 -0.05 8.11
CA PHE A 138 2.74 -1.40 7.88
C PHE A 138 1.77 -2.47 8.38
N THR A 139 1.16 -2.31 9.55
CA THR A 139 0.14 -3.24 10.04
C THR A 139 -1.05 -3.33 9.11
N ILE A 140 -1.55 -2.19 8.62
CA ILE A 140 -2.66 -2.15 7.64
C ILE A 140 -2.24 -2.83 6.32
N CYS A 141 -1.05 -2.53 5.81
CA CYS A 141 -0.52 -3.13 4.60
C CYS A 141 -0.36 -4.65 4.75
N PHE A 142 0.23 -5.09 5.85
CA PHE A 142 0.40 -6.51 6.18
C PHE A 142 -0.96 -7.23 6.30
N TYR A 143 -1.95 -6.60 6.95
CA TYR A 143 -3.32 -7.13 7.04
C TYR A 143 -3.93 -7.42 5.67
N PHE A 144 -3.87 -6.45 4.74
CA PHE A 144 -4.38 -6.67 3.38
C PHE A 144 -3.54 -7.70 2.61
N ASN A 145 -2.21 -7.67 2.75
CA ASN A 145 -1.33 -8.67 2.13
C ASN A 145 -1.66 -10.11 2.56
N LEU A 146 -1.96 -10.34 3.84
CA LEU A 146 -2.40 -11.67 4.32
C LEU A 146 -3.68 -12.14 3.64
N THR A 147 -4.63 -11.24 3.39
CA THR A 147 -5.86 -11.59 2.67
C THR A 147 -5.63 -11.97 1.21
N ALA A 148 -4.51 -11.55 0.60
CA ALA A 148 -4.12 -11.94 -0.75
C ALA A 148 -3.71 -13.43 -0.85
N LEU A 149 -3.30 -14.05 0.26
CA LEU A 149 -2.88 -15.45 0.31
C LEU A 149 -4.07 -16.42 0.25
N LEU A 150 -5.24 -16.01 0.70
CA LEU A 150 -6.46 -16.83 0.68
C LEU A 150 -6.87 -17.28 -0.74
N PRO A 151 -7.00 -16.38 -1.73
CA PRO A 151 -7.32 -16.80 -3.10
C PRO A 151 -6.16 -17.56 -3.75
N ALA A 152 -4.90 -17.31 -3.34
CA ALA A 152 -3.72 -17.95 -3.95
C ALA A 152 -3.75 -19.48 -3.83
N HIS A 153 -4.29 -19.99 -2.73
CA HIS A 153 -4.36 -21.42 -2.45
C HIS A 153 -5.57 -22.12 -3.11
N ASN A 154 -6.69 -21.42 -3.34
CA ASN A 154 -7.96 -22.03 -3.76
C ASN A 154 -8.60 -21.33 -4.97
N ILE A 155 -8.14 -21.70 -6.17
CA ILE A 155 -8.55 -21.10 -7.46
C ILE A 155 -10.08 -21.16 -7.66
N ASN A 156 -10.72 -22.26 -7.27
CA ASN A 156 -12.15 -22.48 -7.49
C ASN A 156 -13.05 -21.49 -6.71
N LEU A 157 -12.51 -20.78 -5.72
CA LEU A 157 -13.22 -19.75 -4.97
C LEU A 157 -13.14 -18.37 -5.64
N ILE A 158 -12.25 -18.16 -6.61
CA ILE A 158 -11.92 -16.83 -7.16
C ILE A 158 -13.16 -16.07 -7.69
N PRO A 159 -14.02 -16.63 -8.56
CA PRO A 159 -15.10 -15.85 -9.15
C PRO A 159 -16.12 -15.35 -8.11
N LYS A 160 -16.33 -16.14 -7.04
CA LYS A 160 -17.19 -15.77 -5.91
C LYS A 160 -16.48 -14.85 -4.92
N PHE A 161 -15.16 -15.01 -4.79
CA PHE A 161 -14.31 -14.23 -3.90
C PHE A 161 -14.21 -12.77 -4.33
N ILE A 162 -14.09 -12.49 -5.64
CA ILE A 162 -13.91 -11.13 -6.17
C ILE A 162 -14.95 -10.13 -5.65
N PRO A 163 -16.27 -10.31 -5.86
CA PRO A 163 -17.26 -9.32 -5.41
C PRO A 163 -17.29 -9.18 -3.89
N ILE A 164 -17.15 -10.30 -3.15
CA ILE A 164 -17.10 -10.31 -1.69
C ILE A 164 -15.88 -9.52 -1.20
N TYR A 165 -14.74 -9.72 -1.85
CA TYR A 165 -13.48 -9.07 -1.52
C TYR A 165 -13.52 -7.57 -1.79
N PHE A 166 -14.12 -7.14 -2.92
CA PHE A 166 -14.34 -5.72 -3.19
C PHE A 166 -15.23 -5.06 -2.12
N ILE A 167 -16.32 -5.72 -1.70
CA ILE A 167 -17.17 -5.24 -0.62
C ILE A 167 -16.37 -5.16 0.69
N PHE A 168 -15.60 -6.20 1.02
CA PHE A 168 -14.74 -6.23 2.19
C PHE A 168 -13.72 -5.07 2.20
N VAL A 169 -13.05 -4.80 1.08
CA VAL A 169 -12.12 -3.68 0.93
C VAL A 169 -12.86 -2.35 1.10
N ALA A 170 -14.00 -2.17 0.45
CA ALA A 170 -14.80 -0.95 0.55
C ALA A 170 -15.25 -0.66 2.00
N VAL A 171 -15.69 -1.70 2.73
CA VAL A 171 -16.05 -1.60 4.14
C VAL A 171 -14.84 -1.22 5.01
N ASN A 172 -13.69 -1.86 4.83
CA ASN A 172 -12.48 -1.53 5.57
C ASN A 172 -12.01 -0.10 5.31
N ILE A 173 -12.06 0.35 4.06
CA ILE A 173 -11.76 1.74 3.68
C ILE A 173 -12.74 2.71 4.35
N ALA A 174 -14.04 2.43 4.31
CA ALA A 174 -15.06 3.28 4.94
C ALA A 174 -14.83 3.38 6.47
N ILE A 175 -14.52 2.27 7.14
CA ILE A 175 -14.17 2.23 8.55
C ILE A 175 -12.91 3.07 8.82
N LEU A 176 -11.85 2.88 8.03
CA LEU A 176 -10.59 3.63 8.17
C LEU A 176 -10.83 5.15 8.05
N LEU A 177 -11.58 5.58 7.02
CA LEU A 177 -11.90 6.99 6.81
C LEU A 177 -12.78 7.55 7.92
N TYR A 178 -13.76 6.78 8.40
CA TYR A 178 -14.60 7.15 9.54
C TYR A 178 -13.77 7.34 10.81
N LEU A 179 -12.90 6.39 11.14
CA LEU A 179 -12.01 6.46 12.31
C LEU A 179 -11.06 7.65 12.23
N LEU A 180 -10.44 7.89 11.08
CA LEU A 180 -9.58 9.06 10.86
C LEU A 180 -10.35 10.36 11.08
N LYS A 181 -11.54 10.50 10.47
CA LYS A 181 -12.39 11.69 10.64
C LYS A 181 -12.82 11.88 12.10
N ARG A 182 -13.15 10.80 12.80
CA ARG A 182 -13.50 10.83 14.23
C ARG A 182 -12.32 11.32 15.09
N LEU A 183 -11.12 10.83 14.83
CA LEU A 183 -9.90 11.27 15.54
C LEU A 183 -9.56 12.74 15.23
N GLU A 184 -9.70 13.16 13.97
CA GLU A 184 -9.49 14.55 13.55
C GLU A 184 -10.47 15.50 14.24
N ASN A 185 -11.76 15.12 14.31
CA ASN A 185 -12.78 15.90 15.01
C ASN A 185 -12.52 16.00 16.51
N LYS A 186 -12.18 14.88 17.17
CA LYS A 186 -11.86 14.86 18.60
C LYS A 186 -10.68 15.79 18.92
N LYS A 187 -9.62 15.76 18.10
CA LYS A 187 -8.47 16.65 18.27
C LYS A 187 -8.88 18.12 18.12
N ARG A 188 -9.67 18.47 17.10
CA ARG A 188 -10.18 19.85 16.92
C ARG A 188 -10.96 20.35 18.13
N GLN A 189 -11.83 19.51 18.71
CA GLN A 189 -12.60 19.84 19.91
C GLN A 189 -11.70 20.10 21.12
N THR A 190 -10.69 19.27 21.37
CA THR A 190 -9.72 19.48 22.46
C THR A 190 -8.94 20.79 22.29
N TYR A 191 -8.52 21.11 21.07
CA TYR A 191 -7.86 22.40 20.81
C TYR A 191 -8.77 23.60 21.06
N HIS A 192 -10.04 23.54 20.67
CA HIS A 192 -10.98 24.63 20.92
C HIS A 192 -11.33 24.74 22.41
N GLY A 193 -11.50 23.63 23.13
CA GLY A 193 -11.75 23.64 24.59
C GLY A 193 -10.64 24.35 25.37
N ASN A 194 -9.37 24.07 25.04
CA ASN A 194 -8.22 24.70 25.69
C ASN A 194 -7.99 26.18 25.30
N LEU A 195 -8.70 26.71 24.29
CA LEU A 195 -8.62 28.13 23.89
C LEU A 195 -9.62 29.00 24.66
N PHE A 196 -10.60 28.40 25.33
CA PHE A 196 -11.65 29.07 26.09
C PHE A 196 -11.57 28.81 27.61
N GLU A 197 -10.52 28.12 28.08
CA GLU A 197 -10.08 28.05 29.49
C GLU A 197 -8.86 28.94 29.70
#